data_AF-A0A1H3MMM7-F1
#
_entry.id   AF-A0A1H3MMM7-F1
#
_cell.length_a   1.000
_cell.length_b   1.000
_cell.length_c   1.000
_cell.angle_alpha   90.00
_cell.angle_beta   90.00
_cell.angle_gamma   90.00
#
_symmetry.space_group_name_H-M   'P 1'
#
loop_
_entity.id
_entity.type
_entity.pdbx_description
1 polymer ?
#
loop_
_entity_poly.entity_id
_entity_poly.type
_entity_poly.pdbx_seq_one_letter_code
_entity_poly.pdbx_strand_id
1 'polypeptide(L)'
;MSRWTCPSCEREFGRANQSHVCVPAGTIEETFALHRPEWRLIFDAILAHTEELGPIHTDAVKVGVFLKTERTLAEVRPRARAVDLMLVLPHPIDDERIRRTLPKSADLVANVVALTDVRDVDDQVRAWLTEAYHAATG
;
A
#
# COMPACT_ATOMS: atom_id res chain seq x y z
N MET A 1 -8.36 -15.43 -9.73
CA MET A 1 -9.14 -15.00 -10.92
C MET A 1 -8.17 -14.34 -11.91
N SER A 2 -8.40 -14.31 -13.22
CA SER A 2 -7.48 -13.62 -14.14
C SER A 2 -7.61 -12.11 -13.96
N ARG A 3 -6.52 -11.42 -13.64
CA ARG A 3 -6.47 -9.96 -13.62
C ARG A 3 -6.58 -9.41 -15.04
N TRP A 4 -7.19 -8.22 -15.17
CA TRP A 4 -7.23 -7.49 -16.44
C TRP A 4 -6.16 -6.41 -16.44
N THR A 5 -5.30 -6.44 -17.43
CA THR A 5 -4.30 -5.39 -17.68
C THR A 5 -4.93 -4.32 -18.57
N CYS A 6 -4.87 -3.06 -18.13
CA CYS A 6 -5.34 -1.95 -18.95
C CYS A 6 -4.43 -1.77 -20.18
N PRO A 7 -4.95 -1.80 -21.42
CA PRO A 7 -4.11 -1.67 -22.62
C PRO A 7 -3.52 -0.27 -22.82
N SER A 8 -3.96 0.73 -22.03
CA SER A 8 -3.50 2.12 -22.14
C SER A 8 -2.47 2.51 -21.09
N CYS A 9 -2.51 1.91 -19.90
CA CYS A 9 -1.58 2.25 -18.81
C CYS A 9 -0.84 1.07 -18.20
N GLU A 10 -1.10 -0.15 -18.68
CA GLU A 10 -0.39 -1.40 -18.34
C GLU A 10 -0.53 -1.84 -16.87
N ARG A 11 -1.31 -1.12 -16.05
CA ARG A 11 -1.63 -1.54 -14.67
C ARG A 11 -2.68 -2.64 -14.62
N GLU A 12 -2.61 -3.46 -13.58
CA GLU A 12 -3.49 -4.60 -13.35
C GLU A 12 -4.66 -4.26 -12.43
N PHE A 13 -5.84 -4.80 -12.79
CA PHE A 13 -7.07 -4.58 -12.06
C PHE A 13 -7.83 -5.90 -11.87
N GLY A 14 -8.59 -5.99 -10.77
CA GLY A 14 -9.40 -7.17 -10.45
C GLY A 14 -10.65 -7.31 -11.32
N ARG A 15 -11.04 -6.28 -12.08
CA ARG A 15 -12.21 -6.30 -12.98
C ARG A 15 -11.87 -5.71 -14.34
N ALA A 16 -12.38 -6.33 -15.40
CA ALA A 16 -12.24 -5.81 -16.76
C ALA A 16 -12.85 -4.41 -16.88
N ASN A 17 -12.16 -3.51 -17.57
CA ASN A 17 -12.58 -2.12 -17.80
C ASN A 17 -12.91 -1.34 -16.52
N GLN A 18 -12.29 -1.68 -15.38
CA GLN A 18 -12.49 -0.97 -14.12
C GLN A 18 -12.20 0.52 -14.29
N SER A 19 -13.13 1.40 -13.88
CA SER A 19 -12.91 2.85 -13.92
C SER A 19 -11.72 3.23 -13.04
N HIS A 20 -10.77 3.98 -13.62
CA HIS A 20 -9.58 4.45 -12.94
C HIS A 20 -9.02 5.71 -13.62
N VAL A 21 -8.18 6.45 -12.91
CA VAL A 21 -7.38 7.52 -13.52
C VAL A 21 -6.30 6.87 -14.37
N CYS A 22 -6.49 6.84 -15.69
CA CYS A 22 -5.58 6.19 -16.64
C CYS A 22 -4.36 7.07 -16.90
N VAL A 23 -3.30 6.84 -16.13
CA VAL A 23 -1.97 7.43 -16.30
C VAL A 23 -0.96 6.30 -16.42
N PRO A 24 0.13 6.47 -17.21
CA PRO A 24 1.17 5.45 -17.33
C PRO A 24 1.62 4.96 -15.95
N ALA A 25 1.90 3.66 -15.86
CA ALA A 25 2.55 3.10 -14.68
C ALA A 25 3.86 3.85 -14.42
N GLY A 26 4.09 4.23 -13.17
CA GLY A 26 5.43 4.60 -12.72
C GLY A 26 6.19 3.37 -12.29
N THR A 27 7.45 3.54 -11.93
CA THR A 27 8.26 2.50 -11.29
C THR A 27 8.41 2.77 -9.80
N ILE A 28 8.72 1.71 -9.04
CA ILE A 28 9.07 1.84 -7.62
C ILE A 28 10.34 2.71 -7.52
N GLU A 29 11.31 2.48 -8.41
CA GLU A 29 12.56 3.24 -8.50
C GLU A 29 12.29 4.75 -8.64
N GLU A 30 11.47 5.17 -9.60
CA GLU A 30 11.10 6.57 -9.78
C GLU A 30 10.35 7.14 -8.57
N THR A 31 9.49 6.32 -7.94
CA THR A 31 8.72 6.74 -6.76
C THR A 31 9.63 7.13 -5.60
N PHE A 32 10.78 6.48 -5.44
CA PHE A 32 11.71 6.72 -4.34
C PHE A 32 12.96 7.55 -4.74
N ALA A 33 13.23 7.75 -6.03
CA ALA A 33 14.46 8.39 -6.53
C ALA A 33 14.72 9.81 -5.99
N LEU A 34 13.67 10.58 -5.73
CA LEU A 34 13.78 11.96 -5.21
C LEU A 34 13.73 12.05 -3.68
N HIS A 35 13.66 10.90 -3.01
CA HIS A 35 13.52 10.81 -1.57
C HIS A 35 14.81 10.31 -0.90
N ARG A 36 14.79 10.35 0.43
CA ARG A 36 15.83 9.79 1.27
C ARG A 36 16.00 8.29 1.00
N PRO A 37 17.22 7.77 0.81
CA PRO A 37 17.45 6.33 0.58
C PRO A 37 16.84 5.44 1.67
N GLU A 38 16.76 5.93 2.91
CA GLU A 38 16.14 5.23 4.03
C GLU A 38 14.64 4.95 3.81
N TRP A 39 13.95 5.73 2.98
CA TRP A 39 12.54 5.47 2.64
C TRP A 39 12.37 4.24 1.78
N ARG A 40 13.36 3.94 0.93
CA ARG A 40 13.38 2.70 0.17
C ARG A 40 13.52 1.50 1.11
N LEU A 41 14.35 1.60 2.16
CA LEU A 41 14.50 0.54 3.16
C LEU A 41 13.19 0.25 3.92
N ILE A 42 12.42 1.28 4.27
CA ILE A 42 11.09 1.11 4.88
C ILE A 42 10.15 0.39 3.91
N PHE A 43 10.12 0.81 2.64
CA PHE A 43 9.30 0.17 1.62
C PHE A 43 9.69 -1.30 1.42
N ASP A 44 10.98 -1.61 1.30
CA ASP A 44 11.47 -2.97 1.11
C ASP A 44 11.10 -3.86 2.31
N ALA A 45 11.16 -3.33 3.54
CA ALA A 45 10.73 -4.06 4.74
C ALA A 45 9.23 -4.34 4.78
N ILE A 46 8.40 -3.38 4.34
CA ILE A 46 6.94 -3.58 4.18
C ILE A 46 6.68 -4.65 3.12
N LEU A 47 7.33 -4.54 1.96
CA LEU A 47 7.13 -5.43 0.82
C LEU A 47 7.50 -6.87 1.20
N ALA A 48 8.69 -7.07 1.77
CA ALA A 48 9.17 -8.37 2.21
C ALA A 48 8.18 -9.05 3.18
N HIS A 49 7.67 -8.32 4.18
CA HIS A 49 6.67 -8.86 5.10
C HIS A 49 5.40 -9.29 4.38
N THR A 50 4.91 -8.46 3.45
CA THR A 50 3.66 -8.77 2.73
C THR A 50 3.80 -9.92 1.74
N GLU A 51 4.98 -10.10 1.13
CA GLU A 51 5.26 -11.23 0.22
C GLU A 51 5.32 -12.57 0.97
N GLU A 52 5.74 -12.58 2.24
CA GLU A 52 5.72 -13.78 3.09
C GLU A 52 4.31 -14.30 3.35
N LEU A 53 3.29 -13.44 3.29
CA LEU A 53 1.88 -13.80 3.50
C LEU A 53 1.23 -14.44 2.25
N GLY A 54 1.84 -14.23 1.09
CA GLY A 54 1.42 -14.80 -0.19
C GLY A 54 1.37 -13.79 -1.34
N PRO A 55 0.68 -14.13 -2.45
CA PRO A 55 0.75 -13.36 -3.69
C PRO A 55 0.21 -11.93 -3.54
N ILE A 56 1.07 -10.96 -3.82
CA ILE A 56 0.72 -9.56 -3.96
C ILE A 56 1.20 -9.03 -5.31
N HIS A 57 0.67 -7.88 -5.71
CA HIS A 57 1.21 -7.08 -6.81
C HIS A 57 1.30 -5.62 -6.38
N THR A 58 2.26 -4.92 -6.98
CA THR A 58 2.54 -3.52 -6.71
C THR A 58 2.17 -2.66 -7.90
N ASP A 59 1.41 -1.60 -7.66
CA ASP A 59 1.15 -0.56 -8.65
C ASP A 59 1.82 0.74 -8.22
N ALA A 60 2.95 1.09 -8.85
CA ALA A 60 3.54 2.41 -8.69
C ALA A 60 2.80 3.43 -9.56
N VAL A 61 2.30 4.47 -8.90
CA VAL A 61 1.59 5.59 -9.53
C VAL A 61 2.14 6.91 -9.00
N LYS A 62 1.73 8.03 -9.59
CA LYS A 62 2.21 9.37 -9.24
C LYS A 62 2.24 9.69 -7.73
N VAL A 63 1.32 9.13 -6.94
CA VAL A 63 1.18 9.44 -5.51
C VAL A 63 1.92 8.49 -4.58
N GLY A 64 2.38 7.33 -5.05
CA GLY A 64 2.98 6.27 -4.24
C GLY A 64 2.80 4.89 -4.85
N VAL A 65 3.13 3.86 -4.06
CA VAL A 65 3.02 2.45 -4.45
C VAL A 65 1.84 1.81 -3.74
N PHE A 66 0.92 1.22 -4.51
CA PHE A 66 -0.19 0.45 -3.96
C PHE A 66 0.20 -1.01 -3.86
N LEU A 67 0.00 -1.60 -2.68
CA LEU A 67 0.10 -3.04 -2.43
C LEU A 67 -1.31 -3.64 -2.55
N LYS A 68 -1.43 -4.67 -3.37
CA LYS A 68 -2.74 -5.20 -3.74
C LYS A 68 -2.74 -6.73 -3.83
N THR A 69 -3.86 -7.31 -3.45
CA THR A 69 -4.28 -8.69 -3.74
C THR A 69 -5.52 -8.59 -4.64
N GLU A 70 -6.61 -9.32 -4.39
CA GLU A 70 -7.89 -9.08 -5.10
C GLU A 70 -8.39 -7.64 -4.88
N ARG A 71 -8.03 -7.03 -3.75
CA ARG A 71 -8.32 -5.64 -3.39
C ARG A 71 -7.04 -4.91 -2.96
N THR A 72 -7.12 -3.59 -2.84
CA THR A 72 -6.04 -2.81 -2.24
C THR A 72 -5.96 -3.10 -0.75
N LEU A 73 -4.79 -3.52 -0.28
CA LEU A 73 -4.53 -3.78 1.14
C LEU A 73 -3.78 -2.61 1.80
N ALA A 74 -2.85 -2.00 1.06
CA ALA A 74 -2.08 -0.89 1.56
C ALA A 74 -1.60 0.06 0.46
N GLU A 75 -1.21 1.27 0.86
CA GLU A 75 -0.53 2.23 0.02
C GLU A 75 0.67 2.82 0.77
N VAL A 76 1.82 2.84 0.11
CA VAL A 76 3.07 3.38 0.63
C VAL A 76 3.40 4.66 -0.13
N ARG A 77 3.46 5.78 0.59
CA ARG A 77 3.79 7.09 0.01
C ARG A 77 5.03 7.67 0.67
N PRO A 78 6.18 7.77 -0.04
CA PRO A 78 7.29 8.53 0.48
C PRO A 78 6.93 10.02 0.54
N ARG A 79 7.24 10.66 1.66
CA ARG A 79 7.04 12.10 1.91
C ARG A 79 8.39 12.77 2.16
N ALA A 80 8.36 14.08 2.35
CA ALA A 80 9.56 14.86 2.66
C ALA A 80 10.24 14.42 3.98
N ARG A 81 9.47 13.95 4.98
CA ARG A 81 9.97 13.66 6.33
C ARG A 81 9.59 12.29 6.90
N ALA A 82 8.82 11.50 6.16
CA ALA A 82 8.37 10.17 6.57
C ALA A 82 7.96 9.35 5.34
N VAL A 83 7.64 8.08 5.55
CA VAL A 83 6.87 7.25 4.64
C VAL A 83 5.48 7.05 5.24
N ASP A 84 4.44 7.55 4.57
CA ASP A 84 3.06 7.26 4.98
C ASP A 84 2.74 5.83 4.54
N LEU A 85 2.32 4.98 5.48
CA LEU A 85 1.71 3.68 5.23
C LEU A 85 0.22 3.80 5.54
N MET A 86 -0.61 3.69 4.50
CA MET A 86 -2.05 3.58 4.62
C MET A 86 -2.45 2.12 4.58
N LEU A 87 -3.18 1.66 5.59
CA LEU A 87 -3.72 0.30 5.72
C LEU A 87 -5.23 0.33 5.50
N VAL A 88 -5.75 -0.58 4.68
CA VAL A 88 -7.19 -0.71 4.43
C VAL A 88 -7.74 -1.85 5.27
N LEU A 89 -8.58 -1.52 6.26
CA LEU A 89 -9.12 -2.47 7.25
C LEU A 89 -10.63 -2.28 7.42
N PRO A 90 -11.37 -3.28 7.93
CA PRO A 90 -12.80 -3.16 8.22
C PRO A 90 -13.09 -2.32 9.49
N HIS A 91 -12.06 -1.85 10.20
CA HIS A 91 -12.19 -1.05 11.41
C HIS A 91 -11.09 0.02 11.53
N PRO A 92 -11.33 1.07 12.35
CA PRO A 92 -10.26 1.96 12.78
C PRO A 92 -9.26 1.22 13.68
N ILE A 93 -7.99 1.64 13.65
CA ILE A 93 -6.99 1.23 14.64
C ILE A 93 -6.94 2.31 15.73
N ASP A 94 -7.05 1.90 16.99
CA ASP A 94 -6.86 2.76 18.17
C ASP A 94 -5.43 2.59 18.69
N ASP A 95 -4.50 3.38 18.15
CA ASP A 95 -3.09 3.39 18.52
C ASP A 95 -2.51 4.79 18.29
N GLU A 96 -1.63 5.25 19.17
CA GLU A 96 -1.02 6.59 19.11
C GLU A 96 -0.22 6.85 17.82
N ARG A 97 0.25 5.78 17.17
CA ARG A 97 0.98 5.86 15.89
C ARG A 97 0.07 6.22 14.72
N ILE A 98 -1.24 6.02 14.84
CA ILE A 98 -2.22 6.37 13.82
C ILE A 98 -2.40 7.88 13.78
N ARG A 99 -1.94 8.49 12.68
CA ARG A 99 -2.04 9.94 12.47
C ARG A 99 -3.38 10.36 11.90
N ARG A 100 -4.04 9.45 11.18
CA ARG A 100 -5.29 9.74 10.48
C ARG A 100 -6.05 8.46 10.20
N THR A 101 -7.36 8.54 10.37
CA THR A 101 -8.31 7.49 10.01
C THR A 101 -9.36 8.08 9.08
N LEU A 102 -9.68 7.39 7.98
CA LEU A 102 -10.57 7.90 6.94
C LEU A 102 -11.56 6.85 6.47
N PRO A 103 -12.83 7.20 6.26
CA PRO A 103 -13.76 6.35 5.54
C PRO A 103 -13.22 6.07 4.13
N LYS A 104 -13.17 4.80 3.73
CA LYS A 104 -12.73 4.38 2.39
C LYS A 104 -13.89 3.86 1.54
N SER A 105 -14.82 3.14 2.15
CA SER A 105 -16.12 2.71 1.61
C SER A 105 -17.11 2.53 2.77
N ALA A 106 -18.29 1.93 2.52
CA ALA A 106 -19.26 1.65 3.57
C ALA A 106 -18.69 0.77 4.70
N ASP A 107 -17.84 -0.21 4.35
CA ASP A 107 -17.34 -1.23 5.27
C ASP A 107 -15.82 -1.18 5.49
N LEU A 108 -15.13 -0.21 4.87
CA LEU A 108 -13.66 -0.13 4.93
C LEU A 108 -13.20 1.25 5.39
N VAL A 109 -12.14 1.22 6.18
CA VAL A 109 -11.46 2.36 6.77
C VAL A 109 -9.99 2.33 6.34
N ALA A 110 -9.47 3.51 6.01
CA ALA A 110 -8.06 3.72 5.76
C ALA A 110 -7.39 4.28 7.02
N ASN A 111 -6.45 3.54 7.60
CA ASN A 111 -5.65 3.93 8.76
C ASN A 111 -4.25 4.32 8.30
N VAL A 112 -3.80 5.52 8.64
CA VAL A 112 -2.51 6.05 8.19
C VAL A 112 -1.56 6.14 9.37
N VAL A 113 -0.48 5.37 9.31
CA VAL A 113 0.72 5.50 10.13
C VAL A 113 1.81 6.14 9.29
N ALA A 114 2.75 6.84 9.91
CA ALA A 114 3.88 7.37 9.17
C ALA A 114 5.19 7.05 9.87
N LEU A 115 6.05 6.40 9.08
CA LEU A 115 7.24 5.70 9.47
C LEU A 115 8.45 6.57 9.11
N THR A 116 9.41 6.65 10.02
CA THR A 116 10.60 7.49 9.89
C THR A 116 11.89 6.70 10.02
N ASP A 117 11.80 5.43 10.38
CA ASP A 117 12.89 4.48 10.49
C ASP A 117 12.43 3.09 10.02
N VAL A 118 13.34 2.29 9.46
CA VAL A 118 13.03 0.89 9.06
C VAL A 118 12.59 0.05 10.26
N ARG A 119 13.06 0.38 11.46
CA ARG A 119 12.66 -0.27 12.71
C ARG A 119 11.21 0.01 13.11
N ASP A 120 10.58 1.02 12.51
CA ASP A 120 9.14 1.27 12.71
C ASP A 120 8.27 0.19 12.04
N VAL A 121 8.83 -0.61 11.11
CA VAL A 121 8.20 -1.84 10.57
C VAL A 121 8.41 -2.99 11.56
N ASP A 122 7.99 -2.75 12.80
CA ASP A 122 8.05 -3.66 13.93
C ASP A 122 6.87 -4.64 13.94
N ASP A 123 6.81 -5.48 14.97
CA ASP A 123 5.78 -6.52 15.11
C ASP A 123 4.36 -5.96 15.08
N GLN A 124 4.14 -4.74 15.58
CA GLN A 124 2.83 -4.10 15.60
C GLN A 124 2.41 -3.67 14.18
N VAL A 125 3.29 -3.01 13.43
CA VAL A 125 3.02 -2.63 12.04
C VAL A 125 2.87 -3.87 11.15
N ARG A 126 3.69 -4.90 11.38
CA ARG A 126 3.58 -6.20 10.71
C ARG A 126 2.25 -6.88 10.98
N ALA A 127 1.77 -6.85 12.22
CA ALA A 127 0.45 -7.40 12.56
C ALA A 127 -0.67 -6.69 11.79
N TRP A 128 -0.64 -5.35 11.69
CA TRP A 128 -1.63 -4.62 10.91
C TRP A 128 -1.53 -4.89 9.40
N LEU A 129 -0.32 -5.04 8.86
CA LEU A 129 -0.12 -5.44 7.46
C LEU A 129 -0.70 -6.84 7.20
N THR A 130 -0.49 -7.77 8.12
CA THR A 130 -1.06 -9.12 8.06
C THR A 130 -2.59 -9.08 8.06
N GLU A 131 -3.18 -8.29 8.95
CA GLU A 131 -4.62 -8.11 9.00
C GLU A 131 -5.17 -7.52 7.69
N ALA A 132 -4.52 -6.47 7.16
CA ALA A 132 -4.91 -5.84 5.91
C ALA A 132 -4.81 -6.80 4.71
N TYR A 133 -3.78 -7.65 4.69
CA TYR A 133 -3.64 -8.70 3.70
C TYR A 133 -4.80 -9.70 3.75
N HIS A 134 -5.17 -10.17 4.94
CA HIS A 134 -6.32 -11.07 5.12
C HIS A 134 -7.64 -10.41 4.73
N ALA A 135 -7.86 -9.16 5.12
CA ALA A 135 -9.06 -8.40 4.74
C ALA A 135 -9.17 -8.17 3.22
N ALA A 136 -8.04 -8.08 2.52
CA ALA A 136 -8.01 -7.90 1.07
C ALA A 136 -8.12 -9.21 0.27
N THR A 137 -7.84 -10.35 0.90
CA THR A 137 -7.89 -11.69 0.27
C THR A 137 -9.20 -12.45 0.54
N GLY A 138 -9.93 -12.11 1.60
CA GLY A 138 -11.29 -12.61 1.89
C GLY A 138 -12.41 -11.90 1.13
#